data_AF-A0A953G986-F1
#
_entry.id   AF-A0A953G986-F1
#
_cell.length_a   1.000
_cell.length_b   1.000
_cell.length_c   1.000
_cell.angle_alpha   90.00
_cell.angle_beta   90.00
_cell.angle_gamma   90.00
#
_symmetry.space_group_name_H-M   'P 1'
#
loop_
_entity.id
_entity.type
_entity.pdbx_description
1 polymer ?
#
loop_
_entity_poly.entity_id
_entity_poly.type
_entity_poly.pdbx_seq_one_letter_code
_entity_poly.pdbx_strand_id
1 'polypeptide(L)'
;MNMLNGRIYSYEPSKSFGQRLLGTLIFVAIIGVCLYLFYQIYKLLFLLSPIFIIAALIMHPKVVGNHIRMIGQSFQQNFVGGLLELMIQLIGLPIVTIGLVVKAWAYRKFGQYREGQVQVESFEERYAHYEEVASTPVVNAHNTAPQEKDTVRESVNYDDLFE
;
A
#
# COMPACT_ATOMS: atom_id res chain seq x y z
N MET A 1 -26.91 45.43 43.65
CA MET A 1 -27.81 44.27 43.85
C MET A 1 -27.13 43.08 43.18
N ASN A 2 -26.29 42.34 43.92
CA ASN A 2 -25.51 41.22 43.37
C ASN A 2 -26.21 39.91 43.72
N MET A 3 -26.66 39.17 42.71
CA MET A 3 -27.22 37.84 42.86
C MET A 3 -26.07 36.83 42.90
N LEU A 4 -25.79 36.27 44.08
CA LEU A 4 -24.86 35.16 44.24
C LEU A 4 -25.53 33.89 43.70
N ASN A 5 -25.25 33.54 42.45
CA ASN A 5 -25.56 32.23 41.90
C ASN A 5 -24.69 31.18 42.60
N GLY A 6 -25.25 30.52 43.62
CA GLY A 6 -24.66 29.34 44.22
C GLY A 6 -24.66 28.19 43.22
N ARG A 7 -23.49 27.83 42.68
CA ARG A 7 -23.33 26.57 41.95
C ARG A 7 -23.47 25.42 42.94
N ILE A 8 -24.57 24.68 42.83
CA ILE A 8 -24.76 23.42 43.55
C ILE A 8 -23.83 22.39 42.91
N TYR A 9 -22.76 22.04 43.61
CA TYR A 9 -21.92 20.92 43.23
C TYR A 9 -22.60 19.63 43.71
N SER A 10 -23.28 18.94 42.81
CA SER A 10 -23.77 17.59 43.07
C SER A 10 -22.56 16.67 43.22
N TYR A 11 -22.27 16.23 44.44
CA TYR A 11 -21.34 15.13 44.68
C TYR A 11 -22.01 13.84 44.17
N GLU A 12 -21.61 13.35 43.00
CA GLU A 12 -21.92 11.98 42.62
C GLU A 12 -21.23 11.04 43.63
N PRO A 13 -21.99 10.18 44.33
CA PRO A 13 -21.37 9.21 45.23
C PRO A 13 -20.46 8.30 44.40
N SER A 14 -19.17 8.26 44.76
CA SER A 14 -18.19 7.43 44.06
C SER A 14 -18.66 5.98 44.10
N LYS A 15 -18.80 5.34 42.92
CA LYS A 15 -19.17 3.92 42.80
C LYS A 15 -18.37 3.08 43.79
N SER A 16 -19.07 2.29 44.62
CA SER A 16 -18.44 1.48 45.65
C SER A 16 -17.46 0.49 45.02
N PHE A 17 -16.43 0.08 45.77
CA PHE A 17 -15.45 -0.89 45.29
C PHE A 17 -16.13 -2.17 44.75
N GLY A 18 -17.20 -2.62 45.41
CA GLY A 18 -18.01 -3.76 44.95
C GLY A 18 -18.71 -3.53 43.61
N GLN A 19 -19.25 -2.33 43.36
CA GLN A 19 -19.86 -2.00 42.06
C GLN A 19 -18.82 -1.94 40.93
N ARG A 20 -17.59 -1.50 41.22
CA ARG A 20 -16.49 -1.52 40.24
C ARG A 20 -16.08 -2.95 39.89
N LEU A 21 -15.90 -3.81 40.90
CA LEU A 21 -15.59 -5.23 40.68
C LEU A 21 -16.69 -5.95 39.90
N LEU A 22 -17.96 -5.71 40.24
CA LEU A 22 -19.09 -6.28 39.53
C LEU A 22 -19.10 -5.82 38.06
N GLY A 23 -18.88 -4.53 37.81
CA GLY A 23 -18.77 -3.99 36.45
C GLY A 23 -17.63 -4.62 35.65
N THR A 24 -16.45 -4.79 36.25
CA THR A 24 -15.31 -5.47 35.62
C THR A 24 -15.61 -6.94 35.34
N LEU A 25 -16.24 -7.65 36.29
CA LEU A 25 -16.60 -9.05 36.12
C LEU A 25 -17.58 -9.25 34.94
N ILE A 26 -18.60 -8.40 34.86
CA ILE A 26 -19.55 -8.41 33.74
C ILE A 26 -18.84 -8.11 32.42
N PHE A 27 -17.94 -7.12 32.39
CA PHE A 27 -17.18 -6.78 31.19
C PHE A 27 -16.31 -7.95 30.71
N VAL A 28 -15.58 -8.61 31.62
CA VAL A 28 -14.79 -9.80 31.31
C VAL A 28 -15.68 -10.94 30.81
N ALA A 29 -16.85 -11.14 31.41
CA ALA A 29 -17.81 -12.15 30.97
C ALA A 29 -18.31 -11.86 29.54
N ILE A 30 -18.64 -10.61 29.21
CA ILE A 30 -19.05 -10.21 27.86
C ILE A 30 -17.93 -10.46 26.85
N ILE A 31 -16.69 -10.03 27.15
CA ILE A 31 -15.54 -10.30 26.28
C ILE A 31 -15.36 -11.81 26.10
N GLY A 32 -15.46 -12.59 27.17
CA GLY A 32 -15.36 -14.05 27.11
C GLY A 32 -16.38 -14.67 26.16
N VAL A 33 -17.64 -14.23 26.24
CA VAL A 33 -18.71 -14.68 25.33
C VAL A 33 -18.43 -14.25 23.89
N CYS A 34 -17.99 -13.01 23.66
CA CYS A 34 -17.62 -12.54 22.32
C CYS A 34 -16.46 -13.35 21.71
N LEU A 35 -15.41 -13.63 22.49
CA LEU A 35 -14.27 -14.44 22.05
C LEU A 35 -14.69 -15.89 21.78
N TYR A 36 -15.59 -16.44 22.59
CA TYR A 36 -16.15 -17.77 22.36
C TYR A 36 -16.93 -17.83 21.04
N LEU A 37 -17.82 -16.87 20.80
CA LEU A 37 -18.56 -16.78 19.54
C LEU A 37 -17.62 -16.61 18.34
N PHE A 38 -16.64 -15.72 18.46
CA PHE A 38 -15.62 -15.52 17.45
C PHE A 38 -14.87 -16.82 17.14
N TYR A 39 -14.45 -17.56 18.17
CA TYR A 39 -13.77 -18.85 18.00
C TYR A 39 -14.65 -19.88 17.29
N GLN A 40 -15.96 -19.93 17.59
CA GLN A 40 -16.87 -20.83 16.89
C GLN A 40 -17.01 -20.47 15.41
N ILE A 41 -17.15 -19.19 15.09
CA ILE A 41 -17.19 -18.71 13.70
C ILE A 41 -15.88 -19.04 13.00
N TYR A 42 -14.75 -18.74 13.63
CA TYR A 42 -13.41 -19.03 13.12
C TYR A 42 -13.24 -20.52 12.83
N LYS A 43 -13.70 -21.41 13.73
CA LYS A 43 -13.65 -22.87 13.54
C LYS A 43 -14.46 -23.32 12.32
N LEU A 44 -15.66 -22.79 12.13
CA LEU A 44 -16.48 -23.07 10.93
C LEU A 44 -15.79 -22.58 9.66
N LEU A 45 -15.18 -21.39 9.72
CA LEU A 45 -14.46 -20.80 8.60
C LEU A 45 -13.19 -21.60 8.25
N PHE A 46 -12.50 -22.14 9.26
CA PHE A 46 -11.38 -23.06 9.09
C PHE A 46 -11.81 -24.36 8.41
N LEU A 47 -12.95 -24.91 8.81
CA LEU A 47 -13.53 -26.10 8.15
C LEU A 47 -13.95 -25.81 6.70
N LEU A 48 -14.45 -24.61 6.41
CA LEU A 48 -14.83 -24.17 5.05
C LEU A 48 -13.63 -23.76 4.17
N SER A 49 -12.49 -23.47 4.78
CA SER A 49 -11.30 -22.99 4.07
C SER A 49 -10.85 -23.87 2.89
N PRO A 50 -10.80 -25.22 2.96
CA PRO A 50 -10.48 -26.03 1.78
C PRO A 50 -11.44 -25.78 0.61
N ILE A 51 -12.72 -25.52 0.88
CA ILE A 51 -13.71 -25.19 -0.15
C ILE A 51 -13.38 -23.84 -0.79
N PHE A 52 -12.98 -22.83 0.01
CA PHE A 52 -12.54 -21.54 -0.52
C PHE A 52 -11.28 -21.64 -1.38
N ILE A 53 -10.31 -22.50 -1.01
CA ILE A 53 -9.12 -22.75 -1.84
C ILE A 53 -9.53 -23.34 -3.19
N ILE A 54 -10.41 -24.34 -3.18
CA ILE A 54 -10.92 -24.95 -4.42
C ILE A 54 -11.66 -23.92 -5.27
N ALA A 55 -12.52 -23.10 -4.66
CA ALA A 55 -13.23 -22.03 -5.35
C ALA A 55 -12.28 -21.02 -6.00
N ALA A 56 -11.23 -20.60 -5.28
CA ALA A 56 -10.19 -19.72 -5.83
C ALA A 56 -9.42 -20.38 -6.99
N LEU A 57 -9.11 -21.67 -6.87
CA LEU A 57 -8.40 -22.44 -7.89
C LEU A 57 -9.22 -22.57 -9.18
N ILE A 58 -10.52 -22.85 -9.07
CA ILE A 58 -11.45 -22.91 -10.20
C ILE A 58 -11.60 -21.53 -10.86
N MET A 59 -11.62 -20.46 -10.05
CA MET A 59 -11.86 -19.12 -10.54
C MET A 59 -10.65 -18.50 -11.25
N HIS A 60 -9.45 -18.61 -10.66
CA HIS A 60 -8.22 -18.17 -11.28
C HIS A 60 -7.00 -18.91 -10.67
N PRO A 61 -6.51 -20.00 -11.28
CA PRO A 61 -5.52 -20.87 -10.64
C PRO A 61 -4.17 -20.19 -10.38
N LYS A 62 -3.81 -19.17 -11.17
CA LYS A 62 -2.57 -18.40 -10.97
C LYS A 62 -2.56 -17.65 -9.63
N VAL A 63 -3.72 -17.31 -9.04
CA VAL A 63 -3.78 -16.62 -7.75
C VAL A 63 -3.24 -17.52 -6.63
N VAL A 64 -3.70 -18.77 -6.61
CA VAL A 64 -3.25 -19.77 -5.64
C VAL A 64 -1.78 -20.11 -5.89
N GLY A 65 -1.38 -20.30 -7.15
CA GLY A 65 0.01 -20.57 -7.51
C GLY A 65 0.97 -19.44 -7.11
N ASN A 66 0.57 -18.18 -7.32
CA ASN A 66 1.38 -17.02 -6.93
C ASN A 66 1.54 -16.95 -5.39
N HIS A 67 0.48 -17.26 -4.64
CA HIS A 67 0.55 -17.30 -3.19
C HIS A 67 1.47 -18.41 -2.66
N ILE A 68 1.40 -19.61 -3.22
CA ILE A 68 2.32 -20.71 -2.86
C ILE A 68 3.76 -20.34 -3.22
N ARG A 69 3.99 -19.71 -4.38
CA ARG A 69 5.31 -19.24 -4.80
C ARG A 69 5.86 -18.20 -3.83
N MET A 70 5.04 -17.25 -3.37
CA MET A 70 5.42 -16.24 -2.38
C MET A 70 5.93 -16.90 -1.09
N ILE A 71 5.20 -17.89 -0.56
CA ILE A 71 5.61 -18.63 0.64
C ILE A 71 6.96 -19.34 0.39
N GLY A 72 7.10 -20.00 -0.77
CA GLY A 72 8.35 -20.67 -1.14
C GLY A 72 9.55 -19.71 -1.25
N GLN A 73 9.33 -18.49 -1.75
CA GLN A 73 10.36 -17.46 -1.82
C GLN A 73 10.79 -17.00 -0.42
N SER A 74 9.88 -16.91 0.55
CA SER A 74 10.22 -16.58 1.94
C SER A 74 11.18 -17.61 2.55
N PHE A 75 11.00 -18.90 2.25
CA PHE A 75 11.94 -19.95 2.67
C PHE A 75 13.32 -19.84 2.01
N GLN A 76 13.37 -19.40 0.75
CA GLN A 76 14.64 -19.19 0.03
C GLN A 76 15.44 -18.00 0.56
N GLN A 77 14.76 -16.96 1.05
CA GLN A 77 15.41 -15.78 1.63
C GLN A 77 15.95 -16.07 3.03
N ASN A 78 15.09 -16.59 3.92
CA ASN A 78 15.44 -16.88 5.30
C ASN A 78 14.59 -18.04 5.82
N PHE A 79 15.20 -19.17 6.18
CA PHE A 79 14.46 -20.34 6.64
C PHE A 79 13.56 -20.05 7.85
N VAL A 80 14.08 -19.34 8.85
CA VAL A 80 13.32 -18.96 10.06
C VAL A 80 12.16 -18.01 9.70
N GLY A 81 12.40 -17.06 8.79
CA GLY A 81 11.39 -16.15 8.30
C GLY A 81 10.26 -16.88 7.57
N GLY A 82 10.62 -17.79 6.66
CA GLY A 82 9.65 -18.64 5.95
C GLY A 82 8.83 -19.52 6.90
N LEU A 83 9.44 -20.05 7.96
CA LEU A 83 8.73 -20.85 8.96
C LEU A 83 7.71 -20.02 9.76
N LEU A 84 8.09 -18.82 10.20
CA LEU A 84 7.17 -17.89 10.87
C LEU A 84 6.01 -17.50 9.95
N GLU A 85 6.31 -17.19 8.70
CA GLU A 85 5.29 -16.86 7.71
C GLU A 85 4.35 -18.04 7.45
N LEU A 86 4.86 -19.26 7.34
CA LEU A 86 4.01 -20.46 7.23
C LEU A 86 3.08 -20.62 8.44
N MET A 87 3.58 -20.38 9.66
CA MET A 87 2.78 -20.45 10.89
C MET A 87 1.68 -19.40 10.93
N ILE A 88 1.99 -18.16 10.54
CA ILE A 88 1.00 -17.08 10.42
C ILE A 88 -0.06 -17.46 9.39
N GLN A 89 0.33 -18.07 8.27
CA GLN A 89 -0.58 -18.45 7.20
C GLN A 89 -1.47 -19.62 7.61
N LEU A 90 -0.97 -20.55 8.44
CA LEU A 90 -1.73 -21.68 8.95
C LEU A 90 -2.75 -21.24 10.02
N ILE A 91 -2.37 -20.31 10.90
CA ILE A 91 -3.28 -19.71 11.90
C ILE A 91 -4.23 -18.71 11.24
N GLY A 92 -3.79 -18.04 10.18
CA GLY A 92 -4.58 -17.07 9.41
C GLY A 92 -5.37 -17.70 8.26
N LEU A 93 -5.34 -19.02 8.12
CA LEU A 93 -5.81 -19.74 6.93
C LEU A 93 -7.24 -19.35 6.51
N PRO A 94 -8.24 -19.21 7.41
CA PRO A 94 -9.58 -18.80 7.00
C PRO A 94 -9.61 -17.39 6.37
N ILE A 95 -8.78 -16.49 6.88
CA ILE A 95 -8.67 -15.12 6.36
C ILE A 95 -7.93 -15.13 5.02
N VAL A 96 -6.84 -15.90 4.93
CA VAL A 96 -6.04 -16.06 3.71
C VAL A 96 -6.88 -16.63 2.57
N THR A 97 -7.69 -17.66 2.84
CA THR A 97 -8.51 -18.32 1.80
C THR A 97 -9.65 -17.45 1.32
N ILE A 98 -10.30 -16.69 2.19
CA ILE A 98 -11.26 -15.65 1.78
C ILE A 98 -10.56 -14.61 0.90
N GLY A 99 -9.39 -14.13 1.32
CA GLY A 99 -8.58 -13.20 0.53
C GLY A 99 -8.23 -13.73 -0.86
N LEU A 100 -7.86 -15.01 -0.97
CA LEU A 100 -7.60 -15.68 -2.25
C LEU A 100 -8.83 -15.73 -3.15
N VAL A 101 -10.02 -16.01 -2.60
CA VAL A 101 -11.27 -16.02 -3.37
C VAL A 101 -11.61 -14.62 -3.87
N VAL A 102 -11.54 -13.61 -2.99
CA VAL A 102 -11.80 -12.21 -3.35
C VAL A 102 -10.82 -11.75 -4.44
N LYS A 103 -9.54 -12.07 -4.28
CA LYS A 103 -8.48 -11.77 -5.26
C LYS A 103 -8.74 -12.48 -6.59
N ALA A 104 -9.06 -13.78 -6.59
CA ALA A 104 -9.41 -14.52 -7.79
C ALA A 104 -10.65 -13.97 -8.50
N TRP A 105 -11.65 -13.53 -7.73
CA TRP A 105 -12.86 -12.90 -8.25
C TRP A 105 -12.57 -11.55 -8.89
N ALA A 106 -11.76 -10.72 -8.22
CA ALA A 106 -11.30 -9.46 -8.77
C ALA A 106 -10.53 -9.66 -10.08
N TYR A 107 -9.60 -10.63 -10.14
CA TYR A 107 -8.86 -10.94 -11.36
C TYR A 107 -9.74 -11.41 -12.50
N ARG A 108 -10.73 -12.24 -12.20
CA ARG A 108 -11.69 -12.72 -13.21
C ARG A 108 -12.56 -11.59 -13.74
N LYS A 109 -12.96 -10.64 -12.89
CA LYS A 109 -13.90 -9.57 -13.23
C LYS A 109 -13.25 -8.36 -13.89
N PHE A 110 -12.09 -7.94 -13.38
CA PHE A 110 -11.44 -6.69 -13.79
C PHE A 110 -10.19 -6.93 -14.65
N GLY A 111 -9.82 -8.19 -14.91
CA GLY A 111 -8.57 -8.55 -15.57
C GLY A 111 -7.39 -8.41 -14.62
N GLN A 112 -6.17 -8.63 -15.15
CA GLN A 112 -4.93 -8.54 -14.38
C GLN A 112 -4.73 -7.09 -13.90
N TYR A 113 -5.11 -6.77 -12.66
CA TYR A 113 -4.34 -5.78 -11.90
C TYR A 113 -2.89 -6.27 -11.95
N ARG A 114 -2.01 -5.52 -12.61
CA ARG A 114 -0.61 -5.92 -12.79
C ARG A 114 0.01 -6.09 -11.41
N GLU A 115 0.01 -7.32 -10.92
CA GLU A 115 0.38 -7.71 -9.56
C GLU A 115 1.90 -7.62 -9.30
N GLY A 116 2.57 -6.77 -10.06
CA GLY A 116 4.00 -6.49 -10.03
C GLY A 116 4.33 -5.06 -10.46
N GLN A 117 3.38 -4.13 -10.50
CA GLN A 117 3.63 -2.68 -10.64
C GLN A 117 3.66 -1.93 -9.29
N VAL A 118 3.86 -2.68 -8.20
CA VAL A 118 4.68 -2.18 -7.09
C VAL A 118 5.99 -2.97 -7.08
N GLN A 119 6.51 -3.32 -8.26
CA GLN A 119 7.95 -3.12 -8.42
C GLN A 119 8.12 -1.63 -8.22
N VAL A 120 8.89 -1.27 -7.20
CA VAL A 120 9.68 -0.04 -7.26
C VAL A 120 10.20 -0.02 -8.70
N GLU A 121 9.61 0.82 -9.57
CA GLU A 121 10.29 1.22 -10.79
C GLU A 121 11.68 1.56 -10.28
N SER A 122 12.65 0.72 -10.59
CA SER A 122 14.03 1.07 -10.35
C SER A 122 14.13 2.46 -10.93
N PHE A 123 14.52 3.42 -10.10
CA PHE A 123 14.62 4.82 -10.50
C PHE A 123 15.46 4.95 -11.79
N GLU A 124 16.29 3.93 -12.08
CA GLU A 124 17.04 3.68 -13.30
C GLU A 124 16.23 3.61 -14.60
N GLU A 125 15.01 3.05 -14.65
CA GLU A 125 14.22 3.01 -15.90
C GLU A 125 13.60 4.37 -16.27
N ARG A 126 13.65 5.35 -15.34
CA ARG A 126 13.15 6.71 -15.54
C ARG A 126 14.19 7.69 -16.09
N TYR A 127 15.41 7.24 -16.40
CA TYR A 127 16.42 8.06 -17.08
C TYR A 127 16.52 7.66 -18.55
N ALA A 128 16.33 8.63 -19.45
CA ALA A 128 16.59 8.43 -20.87
C ALA A 128 18.07 8.07 -21.07
N HIS A 129 18.34 7.05 -21.88
CA HIS A 129 19.70 6.66 -22.23
C HIS A 129 20.36 7.83 -22.97
N TYR A 130 21.36 8.46 -22.36
CA TYR A 130 22.14 9.49 -23.03
C TYR A 130 22.94 8.83 -24.15
N GLU A 131 22.81 9.35 -25.37
CA GLU A 131 23.70 9.06 -26.47
C GLU A 131 24.87 10.05 -26.38
N GLU A 132 26.06 9.56 -26.06
CA GLU A 132 27.27 10.38 -26.07
C GLU A 132 27.59 10.74 -27.53
N VAL A 133 27.26 11.98 -27.92
CA VAL A 133 27.74 12.53 -29.19
C VAL A 133 29.24 12.77 -29.03
N ALA A 134 30.05 12.05 -29.81
CA ALA A 134 31.50 12.21 -29.82
C ALA A 134 31.84 13.69 -30.04
N SER A 135 32.46 14.32 -29.04
CA SER A 135 32.92 15.69 -29.12
C SER A 135 34.01 15.79 -30.18
N THR A 136 33.67 16.35 -31.34
CA THR A 136 34.70 16.80 -32.27
C THR A 136 35.54 17.86 -31.54
N PRO A 137 36.88 17.75 -31.55
CA PRO A 137 37.72 18.70 -30.85
C PRO A 137 37.49 20.09 -31.45
N VAL A 138 36.94 20.99 -30.64
CA VAL A 138 36.81 22.41 -30.97
C VAL A 138 38.22 22.97 -31.11
N VAL A 139 38.71 23.08 -32.34
CA VAL A 139 39.98 23.76 -32.64
C VAL A 139 39.74 25.25 -32.46
N ASN A 140 40.18 25.76 -31.31
CA ASN A 140 40.24 27.19 -31.03
C ASN A 140 41.30 27.85 -31.94
N ALA A 141 40.87 28.40 -33.08
CA ALA A 141 41.70 29.30 -33.89
C ALA A 141 41.52 30.73 -33.38
N HIS A 142 42.32 31.08 -32.37
CA HIS A 142 42.43 32.43 -31.86
C HIS A 142 42.99 33.36 -32.96
N ASN A 143 42.20 34.36 -33.36
CA ASN A 143 42.57 35.59 -34.10
C ASN A 143 42.85 35.46 -35.61
N THR A 144 41.92 35.94 -36.46
CA THR A 144 42.08 37.12 -37.36
C THR A 144 40.84 37.30 -38.27
N ALA A 145 40.20 38.48 -38.16
CA ALA A 145 39.26 39.17 -39.07
C ALA A 145 37.97 38.47 -39.56
N PRO A 146 36.77 38.96 -39.19
CA PRO A 146 35.53 38.62 -39.86
C PRO A 146 35.48 39.26 -41.26
N GLN A 147 35.53 38.45 -42.32
CA GLN A 147 35.10 38.87 -43.65
C GLN A 147 33.57 38.70 -43.72
N GLU A 148 32.89 39.83 -43.60
CA GLU A 148 31.47 40.02 -43.79
C GLU A 148 31.07 39.75 -45.24
N LYS A 149 30.17 38.79 -45.45
CA LYS A 149 29.29 38.81 -46.61
C LYS A 149 28.02 38.06 -46.28
N ASP A 150 26.93 38.79 -46.05
CA ASP A 150 25.70 38.50 -46.79
C ASP A 150 24.69 39.65 -46.73
N THR A 151 24.46 40.19 -47.92
CA THR A 151 23.20 40.69 -48.47
C THR A 151 22.38 41.71 -47.65
N VAL A 152 22.41 42.93 -48.16
CA VAL A 152 21.44 44.03 -48.00
C VAL A 152 19.99 43.54 -47.93
N ARG A 153 19.30 43.75 -46.80
CA ARG A 153 17.84 43.95 -46.72
C ARG A 153 17.48 44.92 -45.59
N GLU A 154 17.03 46.10 -46.00
CA GLU A 154 16.05 47.01 -45.38
C GLU A 154 16.12 47.20 -43.86
N SER A 155 16.64 48.35 -43.45
CA SER A 155 16.66 48.81 -42.05
C SER A 155 15.25 49.20 -41.60
N VAL A 156 14.55 48.30 -40.92
CA VAL A 156 13.37 48.65 -40.13
C VAL A 156 13.88 49.37 -38.88
N ASN A 157 13.50 50.64 -38.70
CA ASN A 157 13.86 51.40 -37.51
C ASN A 157 12.97 50.92 -36.33
N TYR A 158 13.61 50.53 -35.23
CA TYR A 158 12.92 49.94 -34.06
C TYR A 158 12.02 50.94 -33.33
N ASP A 159 12.22 52.24 -33.54
CA ASP A 159 11.43 53.30 -32.93
C ASP A 159 10.01 53.40 -33.52
N ASP A 160 9.78 52.89 -34.75
CA ASP A 160 8.45 52.91 -35.40
C ASP A 160 7.53 51.76 -34.97
N LEU A 161 8.02 50.82 -34.12
CA LEU A 161 7.26 49.62 -33.73
C LEU A 161 6.41 49.80 -32.47
N PHE A 162 6.46 50.97 -31.83
CA PHE A 162 5.81 51.21 -30.54
C PHE A 162 5.05 52.53 -30.43
N GLU A 163 4.83 53.25 -31.54
CA GLU A 163 3.75 54.25 -31.61
C GLU A 163 2.37 53.61 -31.80
#